data_AF-Q06BU9-F1
#
_entry.id   AF-Q06BU9-F1
#
_cell.length_a   1.000
_cell.length_b   1.000
_cell.length_c   1.000
_cell.angle_alpha   90.00
_cell.angle_beta   90.00
_cell.angle_gamma   90.00
#
_symmetry.space_group_name_H-M   'P 1'
#
loop_
_entity.id
_entity.type
_entity.pdbx_description
1 polymer ?
#
loop_
_entity_poly.entity_id
_entity_poly.type
_entity_poly.pdbx_seq_one_letter_code
_entity_poly.pdbx_strand_id
1 'polypeptide(L)'
;RPDLLCIENLVHALRVYMGLEKKRIYSFTPAKETIYVKAATQQIRPFVVGAILRGVTLTEDSFKSFLSFQDKIHQNYARKRTLVSIGTHDLDKIEGPFFYDAQPPQDIVFQALKQTEKMNCIDLFNKLREDQYLKGYLKIIDNSPVYPVI
;
A
#
# COMPACT_ATOMS: atom_id res chain seq x y z
N ARG A 1 -13.48 -1.20 -14.56
CA ARG A 1 -12.62 -0.04 -14.90
C ARG A 1 -12.10 0.57 -13.61
N PRO A 2 -10.98 0.06 -13.04
CA PRO A 2 -10.42 0.57 -11.79
C PRO A 2 -9.94 2.02 -11.90
N ASP A 3 -9.48 2.39 -13.09
CA ASP A 3 -9.02 3.73 -13.44
C ASP A 3 -10.07 4.82 -13.14
N LEU A 4 -11.37 4.51 -13.22
CA LEU A 4 -12.46 5.47 -13.00
C LEU A 4 -12.89 5.63 -11.53
N LEU A 5 -12.18 5.00 -10.57
CA LEU A 5 -12.55 5.07 -9.15
C LEU A 5 -12.12 6.38 -8.46
N CYS A 6 -11.34 7.23 -9.13
CA CYS A 6 -11.01 8.58 -8.66
C CYS A 6 -11.56 9.66 -9.59
N ILE A 7 -11.77 10.84 -9.02
CA ILE A 7 -12.38 11.98 -9.74
C ILE A 7 -11.49 12.48 -10.86
N GLU A 8 -10.17 12.48 -10.64
CA GLU A 8 -9.17 12.98 -11.58
C GLU A 8 -9.20 12.18 -12.89
N ASN A 9 -9.23 10.85 -12.77
CA ASN A 9 -9.26 9.97 -13.93
C ASN A 9 -10.64 9.92 -14.58
N LEU A 10 -11.72 10.03 -13.81
CA LEU A 10 -13.08 10.13 -14.37
C LEU A 10 -13.22 11.39 -15.23
N VAL A 11 -12.81 12.55 -14.70
CA VAL A 11 -12.81 13.83 -15.41
C VAL A 11 -11.92 13.75 -16.66
N HIS A 12 -10.71 13.20 -16.54
CA HIS A 12 -9.83 13.03 -17.69
C HIS A 12 -10.44 12.11 -18.76
N ALA A 13 -11.02 10.97 -18.37
CA ALA A 13 -11.64 10.04 -19.30
C ALA A 13 -12.82 10.67 -20.05
N LEU A 14 -13.67 11.46 -19.36
CA LEU A 14 -14.77 12.20 -19.97
C LEU A 14 -14.26 13.28 -20.93
N ARG A 15 -13.24 14.04 -20.54
CA ARG A 15 -12.66 15.09 -21.40
C ARG A 15 -12.02 14.51 -22.66
N VAL A 16 -11.35 13.36 -22.56
CA VAL A 16 -10.85 12.61 -23.72
C VAL A 16 -11.99 12.13 -24.61
N TYR A 17 -13.04 11.56 -24.02
CA TYR A 17 -14.22 11.10 -24.76
C TYR A 17 -14.92 12.25 -25.53
N MET A 18 -14.99 13.43 -24.92
CA MET A 18 -15.55 14.65 -25.55
C MET A 18 -14.60 15.32 -26.55
N GLY A 19 -13.38 14.80 -26.75
CA GLY A 19 -12.37 15.42 -27.62
C GLY A 19 -11.75 16.70 -27.08
N LEU A 20 -11.96 17.02 -25.79
CA LEU A 20 -11.41 18.21 -25.12
C LEU A 20 -9.96 18.01 -24.67
N GLU A 21 -9.53 16.76 -24.49
CA GLU A 21 -8.17 16.40 -24.10
C GLU A 21 -7.65 15.21 -24.90
N LYS A 22 -6.33 15.11 -25.01
CA LYS A 22 -5.66 13.90 -25.53
C LYS A 22 -5.43 12.90 -24.40
N LYS A 23 -5.46 11.61 -24.74
CA LYS A 23 -5.09 10.53 -23.82
C LYS A 23 -3.68 10.73 -23.27
N ARG A 24 -3.50 10.58 -21.95
CA ARG A 24 -2.18 10.61 -21.31
C ARG A 24 -1.29 9.48 -21.81
N ILE A 25 -0.03 9.81 -22.11
CA ILE A 25 1.04 8.85 -22.41
C ILE A 25 1.97 8.83 -21.21
N TYR A 26 2.12 7.67 -20.58
CA TYR A 26 3.03 7.48 -19.45
C TYR A 26 4.40 7.05 -19.97
N SER A 27 5.45 7.67 -19.45
CA SER A 27 6.84 7.26 -19.69
C SER A 27 7.43 6.71 -18.39
N PHE A 28 8.39 5.81 -18.53
CA PHE A 28 9.06 5.17 -17.41
C PHE A 28 10.56 5.41 -17.54
N THR A 29 11.21 5.71 -16.42
CA THR A 29 12.66 5.73 -16.33
C THR A 29 13.15 4.42 -15.71
N PRO A 30 14.39 3.99 -16.03
CA PRO A 30 14.97 2.80 -15.39
C PRO A 30 14.92 2.89 -13.86
N ALA A 31 14.55 1.78 -13.23
CA ALA A 31 14.46 1.71 -11.77
C ALA A 31 15.85 1.94 -11.16
N LYS A 32 15.92 2.86 -10.20
CA LYS A 32 17.13 3.10 -9.39
C LYS A 32 17.15 2.27 -8.11
N GLU A 33 15.96 1.95 -7.60
CA GLU A 33 15.77 1.21 -6.35
C GLU A 33 15.36 -0.24 -6.65
N THR A 34 15.75 -1.15 -5.76
CA THR A 34 15.42 -2.58 -5.85
C THR A 34 14.80 -3.06 -4.54
N ILE A 35 13.75 -3.90 -4.65
CA ILE A 35 13.15 -4.62 -3.52
C ILE A 35 13.60 -6.08 -3.61
N TYR A 36 14.32 -6.57 -2.61
CA TYR A 36 14.76 -7.95 -2.51
C TYR A 36 13.72 -8.79 -1.79
N VAL A 37 13.20 -9.82 -2.46
CA VAL A 37 12.16 -10.70 -1.90
C VAL A 37 12.80 -11.92 -1.26
N LYS A 38 12.55 -12.14 0.03
CA LYS A 38 13.04 -13.34 0.75
C LYS A 38 12.10 -14.52 0.57
N ALA A 39 12.66 -15.73 0.57
CA ALA A 39 11.90 -16.97 0.38
C ALA A 39 10.79 -17.19 1.42
N ALA A 40 10.95 -16.66 2.65
CA ALA A 40 9.94 -16.78 3.71
C ALA A 40 8.57 -16.21 3.30
N THR A 41 8.55 -15.20 2.42
CA THR A 41 7.32 -14.57 1.90
C THR A 41 6.37 -15.56 1.20
N GLN A 42 6.89 -16.67 0.65
CA GLN A 42 6.10 -17.70 -0.03
C GLN A 42 5.03 -18.34 0.87
N GLN A 43 5.24 -18.31 2.18
CA GLN A 43 4.31 -18.90 3.15
C GLN A 43 3.03 -18.08 3.35
N ILE A 44 3.02 -16.80 2.96
CA ILE A 44 1.88 -15.91 3.22
C ILE A 44 1.53 -15.00 2.05
N ARG A 45 2.51 -14.29 1.49
CA ARG A 45 2.33 -13.32 0.40
C ARG A 45 3.57 -13.35 -0.49
N PRO A 46 3.58 -14.16 -1.55
CA PRO A 46 4.80 -14.46 -2.31
C PRO A 46 5.33 -13.31 -3.19
N PHE A 47 4.51 -12.30 -3.47
CA PHE A 47 4.83 -11.28 -4.46
C PHE A 47 4.69 -9.86 -3.90
N VAL A 48 5.61 -8.99 -4.32
CA VAL A 48 5.56 -7.55 -4.09
C VAL A 48 5.92 -6.83 -5.39
N VAL A 49 5.29 -5.68 -5.62
CA VAL A 49 5.67 -4.77 -6.70
C VAL A 49 5.69 -3.36 -6.15
N GLY A 50 6.64 -2.55 -6.61
CA GLY A 50 6.80 -1.17 -6.21
C GLY A 50 6.94 -0.26 -7.42
N ALA A 51 6.55 1.00 -7.26
CA ALA A 51 6.78 2.06 -8.23
C ALA A 51 7.09 3.35 -7.47
N ILE A 52 7.97 4.17 -8.06
CA ILE A 52 8.34 5.48 -7.49
C ILE A 52 7.83 6.56 -8.43
N LEU A 53 7.08 7.50 -7.88
CA LEU A 53 6.66 8.71 -8.57
C LEU A 53 7.53 9.86 -8.05
N ARG A 54 8.32 10.49 -8.93
CA ARG A 54 9.20 11.62 -8.58
C ARG A 54 8.63 12.95 -9.06
N GLY A 55 8.88 14.02 -8.30
CA GLY A 55 8.38 15.36 -8.63
C GLY A 55 6.87 15.50 -8.45
N VAL A 56 6.27 14.73 -7.55
CA VAL A 56 4.84 14.81 -7.24
C VAL A 56 4.62 15.87 -6.17
N THR A 57 3.73 16.83 -6.46
CA THR A 57 3.24 17.79 -5.46
C THR A 57 1.85 17.36 -5.02
N LEU A 58 1.73 16.95 -3.76
CA LEU A 58 0.45 16.57 -3.15
C LEU A 58 -0.03 17.70 -2.24
N THR A 59 -1.12 18.35 -2.62
CA THR A 59 -1.94 19.18 -1.72
C THR A 59 -2.78 18.29 -0.81
N GLU A 60 -3.33 18.85 0.27
CA GLU A 60 -4.20 18.13 1.19
C GLU A 60 -5.37 17.43 0.47
N ASP A 61 -6.03 18.13 -0.46
CA ASP A 61 -7.16 17.58 -1.23
C ASP A 61 -6.71 16.45 -2.16
N SER A 62 -5.60 16.64 -2.88
CA SER A 62 -5.07 15.60 -3.78
C SER A 62 -4.59 14.37 -3.00
N PHE A 63 -4.05 14.58 -1.79
CA PHE A 63 -3.62 13.49 -0.91
C PHE A 63 -4.82 12.71 -0.36
N LYS A 64 -5.88 13.40 0.08
CA LYS A 64 -7.14 12.76 0.50
C LYS A 64 -7.77 11.98 -0.66
N SER A 65 -7.80 12.54 -1.86
CA SER A 65 -8.30 11.86 -3.07
C SER A 65 -7.49 10.60 -3.37
N PHE A 66 -6.16 10.68 -3.28
CA PHE A 66 -5.26 9.55 -3.46
C PHE A 66 -5.51 8.42 -2.45
N LEU A 67 -5.61 8.74 -1.15
CA LEU A 67 -5.94 7.75 -0.12
C LEU A 67 -7.33 7.14 -0.35
N SER A 68 -8.32 7.95 -0.73
CA SER A 68 -9.67 7.46 -1.06
C SER A 68 -9.65 6.47 -2.23
N PHE A 69 -8.84 6.74 -3.27
CA PHE A 69 -8.66 5.85 -4.40
C PHE A 69 -8.03 4.51 -3.98
N GLN A 70 -6.98 4.56 -3.16
CA GLN A 70 -6.34 3.38 -2.58
C GLN A 70 -7.35 2.52 -1.80
N ASP A 71 -8.16 3.14 -0.94
CA ASP A 71 -9.17 2.43 -0.16
C ASP A 71 -10.26 1.79 -1.04
N LYS A 72 -10.70 2.47 -2.11
CA LYS A 72 -11.67 1.90 -3.07
C LYS A 72 -11.11 0.67 -3.80
N ILE A 73 -9.82 0.68 -4.15
CA ILE A 73 -9.14 -0.48 -4.73
C ILE A 73 -9.08 -1.61 -3.69
N HIS A 74 -8.69 -1.29 -2.45
CA HIS A 74 -8.62 -2.25 -1.36
C HIS A 74 -9.94 -2.95 -1.10
N GLN A 75 -11.04 -2.20 -1.06
CA GLN A 75 -12.36 -2.75 -0.76
C GLN A 75 -12.86 -3.67 -1.88
N ASN A 76 -12.72 -3.26 -3.14
CA ASN A 76 -13.33 -3.96 -4.28
C ASN A 76 -12.36 -4.93 -4.95
N TYR A 77 -11.41 -4.40 -5.72
CA TYR A 77 -10.53 -5.20 -6.57
C TYR A 77 -9.59 -6.09 -5.76
N ALA A 78 -9.12 -5.61 -4.61
CA ALA A 78 -8.26 -6.38 -3.73
C ALA A 78 -9.03 -7.28 -2.74
N ARG A 79 -10.36 -7.32 -2.83
CA ARG A 79 -11.27 -8.05 -1.92
C ARG A 79 -10.94 -7.81 -0.45
N LYS A 80 -11.13 -6.58 0.02
CA LYS A 80 -10.80 -6.16 1.39
C LYS A 80 -9.37 -6.54 1.77
N ARG A 81 -8.40 -6.19 0.91
CA ARG A 81 -6.95 -6.45 1.08
C ARG A 81 -6.53 -7.93 1.10
N THR A 82 -7.46 -8.88 0.96
CA THR A 82 -7.12 -10.32 0.94
C THR A 82 -6.20 -10.66 -0.22
N LEU A 83 -6.43 -10.09 -1.41
CA LEU A 83 -5.62 -10.37 -2.60
C LEU A 83 -4.40 -9.45 -2.71
N VAL A 84 -4.60 -8.14 -2.47
CA VAL A 84 -3.56 -7.12 -2.66
C VAL A 84 -3.62 -6.11 -1.53
N SER A 85 -2.47 -5.76 -0.97
CA SER A 85 -2.34 -4.58 -0.12
C SER A 85 -1.47 -3.56 -0.83
N ILE A 86 -1.77 -2.28 -0.65
CA ILE A 86 -1.03 -1.16 -1.25
C ILE A 86 -0.57 -0.32 -0.07
N GLY A 87 0.73 -0.07 -0.01
CA GLY A 87 1.36 0.87 0.93
C GLY A 87 1.93 2.05 0.16
N THR A 88 1.95 3.22 0.79
CA THR A 88 2.41 4.46 0.19
C THR A 88 3.36 5.12 1.18
N HIS A 89 4.59 5.36 0.72
CA HIS A 89 5.68 5.82 1.58
C HIS A 89 6.29 7.09 1.00
N ASP A 90 6.72 7.97 1.90
CA ASP A 90 7.49 9.16 1.58
C ASP A 90 8.93 8.72 1.32
N LEU A 91 9.36 8.76 0.05
CA LEU A 91 10.67 8.26 -0.36
C LEU A 91 11.82 9.06 0.29
N ASP A 92 11.59 10.33 0.64
CA ASP A 92 12.63 11.17 1.24
C ASP A 92 12.92 10.78 2.70
N LYS A 93 12.12 9.88 3.29
CA LYS A 93 12.26 9.40 4.68
C LYS A 93 12.77 7.96 4.78
N ILE A 94 13.03 7.30 3.66
CA ILE A 94 13.44 5.90 3.63
C ILE A 94 14.57 5.71 2.62
N GLU A 95 15.47 4.78 2.90
CA GLU A 95 16.62 4.49 2.05
C GLU A 95 16.72 3.00 1.77
N GLY A 96 17.10 2.66 0.55
CA GLY A 96 17.32 1.27 0.14
C GLY A 96 18.69 0.73 0.58
N PRO A 97 18.97 -0.57 0.32
CA PRO A 97 18.10 -1.52 -0.38
C PRO A 97 16.89 -1.95 0.46
N PHE A 98 15.74 -2.11 -0.20
CA PHE A 98 14.50 -2.54 0.45
C PHE A 98 14.40 -4.07 0.48
N PHE A 99 13.86 -4.64 1.55
CA PHE A 99 13.69 -6.08 1.69
C PHE A 99 12.23 -6.41 1.98
N TYR A 100 11.63 -7.27 1.17
CA TYR A 100 10.33 -7.86 1.47
C TYR A 100 10.53 -9.24 2.08
N ASP A 101 10.15 -9.37 3.34
CA ASP A 101 10.39 -10.55 4.17
C ASP A 101 9.11 -11.00 4.87
N ALA A 102 9.14 -12.19 5.46
CA ALA A 102 8.11 -12.65 6.38
C ALA A 102 8.77 -13.25 7.62
N GLN A 103 8.46 -12.69 8.78
CA GLN A 103 9.11 -13.04 10.05
C GLN A 103 8.07 -13.38 11.12
N PRO A 104 8.43 -14.14 12.16
CA PRO A 104 7.54 -14.37 13.30
C PRO A 104 7.07 -13.03 13.90
N PRO A 105 5.79 -12.89 14.28
CA PRO A 105 5.22 -11.60 14.69
C PRO A 105 5.90 -11.00 15.94
N GLN A 106 6.48 -11.83 16.80
CA GLN A 106 7.24 -11.40 17.99
C GLN A 106 8.55 -10.70 17.65
N ASP A 107 9.16 -11.00 16.49
CA ASP A 107 10.46 -10.48 16.09
C ASP A 107 10.36 -9.16 15.32
N ILE A 108 9.17 -8.83 14.83
CA ILE A 108 8.91 -7.60 14.07
C ILE A 108 8.56 -6.46 15.03
N VAL A 109 9.51 -5.57 15.30
CA VAL A 109 9.34 -4.43 16.22
C VAL A 109 9.42 -3.10 15.49
N PHE A 110 8.34 -2.34 15.48
CA PHE A 110 8.29 -1.02 14.84
C PHE A 110 7.26 -0.09 15.49
N GLN A 111 7.32 1.20 15.15
CA GLN A 111 6.32 2.19 15.53
C GLN A 111 5.25 2.26 14.44
N ALA A 112 4.04 1.76 14.74
CA ALA A 112 2.94 1.78 13.78
C ALA A 112 2.32 3.19 13.65
N LEU A 113 1.60 3.40 12.54
CA LEU A 113 0.89 4.65 12.30
C LEU A 113 -0.10 4.94 13.45
N LYS A 114 -0.11 6.19 13.94
CA LYS A 114 -0.89 6.66 15.11
C LYS A 114 -0.47 6.05 16.45
N GLN A 115 0.64 5.33 16.53
CA GLN A 115 1.20 4.85 17.79
C GLN A 115 2.39 5.70 18.22
N THR A 116 2.54 5.92 19.51
CA THR A 116 3.64 6.69 20.11
C THR A 116 4.85 5.83 20.47
N GLU A 117 4.64 4.53 20.63
CA GLU A 117 5.65 3.58 21.12
C GLU A 117 5.96 2.51 20.08
N LYS A 118 7.19 2.01 20.10
CA LYS A 118 7.59 0.81 19.36
C LYS A 118 7.05 -0.42 20.07
N MET A 119 6.48 -1.36 19.32
CA MET A 119 6.00 -2.63 19.87
C MET A 119 6.14 -3.74 18.82
N ASN A 120 6.08 -4.99 19.29
CA ASN A 120 6.07 -6.14 18.37
C ASN A 120 4.69 -6.28 17.69
N CYS A 121 4.60 -7.12 16.65
CA CYS A 121 3.32 -7.32 15.95
C CYS A 121 2.24 -8.00 16.82
N ILE A 122 2.60 -8.80 17.83
CA ILE A 122 1.63 -9.43 18.72
C ILE A 122 0.89 -8.36 19.54
N ASP A 123 1.65 -7.48 20.17
CA ASP A 123 1.14 -6.37 20.98
C ASP A 123 0.37 -5.37 20.11
N LEU A 124 0.89 -5.09 18.91
CA LEU A 124 0.20 -4.25 17.94
C LEU A 124 -1.16 -4.85 17.55
N PHE A 125 -1.22 -6.14 17.24
CA PHE A 125 -2.47 -6.81 16.85
C PHE A 125 -3.48 -6.81 18.00
N ASN A 126 -3.03 -7.00 19.24
CA ASN A 126 -3.89 -6.86 20.42
C ASN A 126 -4.55 -5.48 20.49
N LYS A 127 -3.78 -4.39 20.30
CA LYS A 127 -4.33 -3.02 20.27
C LYS A 127 -5.27 -2.80 19.08
N LEU A 128 -4.91 -3.32 17.90
CA LEU A 128 -5.69 -3.11 16.67
C LEU A 128 -6.99 -3.92 16.62
N ARG A 129 -7.19 -4.93 17.49
CA ARG A 129 -8.47 -5.66 17.60
C ARG A 129 -9.62 -4.77 18.04
N GLU A 130 -9.33 -3.72 18.79
CA GLU A 130 -10.31 -2.72 19.22
C GLU A 130 -10.57 -1.64 18.13
N ASP A 131 -9.73 -1.56 17.10
CA ASP A 131 -9.87 -0.58 16.03
C ASP A 131 -11.04 -0.92 15.11
N GLN A 132 -11.98 0.02 14.95
CA GLN A 132 -13.20 -0.21 14.16
C GLN A 132 -12.94 -0.51 12.69
N TYR A 133 -11.87 0.06 12.12
CA TYR A 133 -11.54 -0.06 10.71
C TYR A 133 -10.60 -1.24 10.45
N LEU A 134 -9.59 -1.44 11.31
CA LEU A 134 -8.52 -2.41 11.07
C LEU A 134 -8.83 -3.82 11.55
N LYS A 135 -9.71 -4.00 12.56
CA LYS A 135 -10.04 -5.32 13.11
C LYS A 135 -10.51 -6.34 12.06
N GLY A 136 -11.20 -5.87 11.02
CA GLY A 136 -11.69 -6.73 9.93
C GLY A 136 -10.57 -7.34 9.08
N TYR A 137 -9.41 -6.67 9.00
CA TYR A 137 -8.28 -7.08 8.17
C TYR A 137 -7.27 -7.94 8.92
N LEU A 138 -7.22 -7.89 10.25
CA LEU A 138 -6.25 -8.67 11.05
C LEU A 138 -6.39 -10.18 10.77
N LYS A 139 -7.63 -10.65 10.66
CA LYS A 139 -7.98 -12.06 10.36
C LYS A 139 -7.37 -12.61 9.07
N ILE A 140 -6.90 -11.75 8.17
CA ILE A 140 -6.27 -12.17 6.91
C ILE A 140 -4.95 -12.89 7.19
N ILE A 141 -4.20 -12.46 8.21
CA ILE A 141 -2.88 -13.02 8.52
C ILE A 141 -2.75 -13.54 9.96
N ASP A 142 -3.75 -13.34 10.83
CA ASP A 142 -3.71 -13.69 12.27
C ASP A 142 -3.33 -15.15 12.57
N ASN A 143 -3.66 -16.07 11.65
CA ASN A 143 -3.39 -17.51 11.79
C ASN A 143 -2.05 -17.95 11.18
N SER A 144 -1.29 -17.04 10.57
CA SER A 144 -0.01 -17.38 9.94
C SER A 144 1.13 -17.35 10.96
N PRO A 145 2.09 -18.29 10.89
CA PRO A 145 3.26 -18.27 11.76
C PRO A 145 4.21 -17.09 11.47
N VAL A 146 4.11 -16.47 10.29
CA VAL A 146 4.98 -15.37 9.85
C VAL A 146 4.16 -14.22 9.28
N TYR A 147 4.54 -12.98 9.56
CA TYR A 147 3.89 -11.79 9.03
C TYR A 147 4.78 -11.10 8.01
N PRO A 148 4.21 -10.60 6.89
CA PRO A 148 4.98 -9.90 5.88
C PRO A 148 5.44 -8.53 6.40
N VAL A 149 6.69 -8.18 6.13
CA VAL A 149 7.31 -6.90 6.50
C VAL A 149 8.12 -6.37 5.32
N ILE A 150 8.15 -5.04 5.17
CA ILE A 150 8.96 -4.31 4.21
C ILE A 150 9.69 -3.16 4.91
#